data_AF-A0A971H923-F1
#
_entry.id   AF-A0A971H923-F1
#
_cell.length_a   1.000
_cell.length_b   1.000
_cell.length_c   1.000
_cell.angle_alpha   90.00
_cell.angle_beta   90.00
_cell.angle_gamma   90.00
#
_symmetry.space_group_name_H-M   'P 1'
#
loop_
_entity.id
_entity.type
_entity.pdbx_description
1 polymer ?
#
loop_
_entity_poly.entity_id
_entity_poly.type
_entity_poly.pdbx_seq_one_letter_code
_entity_poly.pdbx_strand_id
1 'polypeptide(L)'
;MKKFLCILTIAALMLAMLTACTSKNIGQPASIQQSSPAASDKEALPEKKPAAQPESQSPSAPAETSPAGLSNERITFMTQEYKGDNIAEIPYIEYDGETNPEIESINRAMNQGLQRIYDDFMEDPENYWIEIRSYPFTSPDYLQVVTTCCIFPNQGHNGDLSSINYDRKAKRWISNQEILDQLGMTEDDLSYKINKLFEPELPEEKIDTVKLGGFLIREGPEGHFVELLIEIMSTSPETSRPIHNFYSYTPDLGQLLPMNLMCLFDPAEMDQMDPPLSYQMIPEMP
;
A
#
# COMPACT_ATOMS: atom_id res chain seq x y z
N MET A 1 37.32 36.42 6.69
CA MET A 1 36.32 37.52 6.58
C MET A 1 35.57 37.34 5.27
N LYS A 2 34.24 37.56 5.28
CA LYS A 2 33.21 37.26 4.26
C LYS A 2 32.38 36.00 4.54
N LYS A 3 31.55 36.11 5.57
CA LYS A 3 30.24 35.44 5.73
C LYS A 3 29.20 36.56 5.81
N PHE A 4 27.93 36.25 5.48
CA PHE A 4 26.73 37.08 5.61
C PHE A 4 26.43 38.09 4.51
N LEU A 5 25.74 37.63 3.45
CA LEU A 5 24.71 38.43 2.76
C LEU A 5 23.89 37.51 1.83
N CYS A 6 22.83 36.87 2.34
CA CYS A 6 21.76 36.25 1.50
C CYS A 6 20.56 35.76 2.33
N ILE A 7 20.13 36.51 3.35
CA ILE A 7 18.87 36.23 4.07
C ILE A 7 18.14 37.56 4.26
N LEU A 8 17.43 38.02 3.22
CA LEU A 8 16.44 39.11 3.29
C LEU A 8 15.84 39.32 1.89
N THR A 9 14.96 38.42 1.42
CA THR A 9 14.10 38.71 0.24
C THR A 9 12.90 37.77 0.02
N ILE A 10 12.44 37.00 1.02
CA ILE A 10 11.21 36.19 0.86
C ILE A 10 10.32 36.37 2.10
N ALA A 11 9.75 37.56 2.26
CA ALA A 11 8.73 37.83 3.29
C ALA A 11 7.71 38.88 2.84
N ALA A 12 7.46 39.03 1.53
CA ALA A 12 6.62 40.11 1.00
C ALA A 12 5.71 39.68 -0.16
N LEU A 13 5.27 38.42 -0.22
CA LEU A 13 4.38 37.95 -1.29
C LEU A 13 3.29 36.98 -0.81
N MET A 14 2.64 37.28 0.31
CA MET A 14 1.46 36.53 0.80
C MET A 14 0.46 37.48 1.47
N LEU A 15 0.11 38.59 0.82
CA LEU A 15 -0.96 39.48 1.31
C LEU A 15 -1.65 40.26 0.18
N ALA A 16 -2.28 39.51 -0.74
CA ALA A 16 -3.34 39.95 -1.66
C ALA A 16 -3.73 38.67 -2.43
N MET A 17 -4.92 38.10 -2.38
CA MET A 17 -6.22 38.73 -2.53
C MET A 17 -7.29 37.86 -1.88
N LEU A 18 -8.11 38.48 -1.04
CA LEU A 18 -9.44 38.00 -0.71
C LEU A 18 -10.40 39.17 -0.92
N THR A 19 -11.55 38.87 -1.52
CA THR A 19 -12.79 39.67 -1.66
C THR A 19 -12.97 40.61 -2.87
N ALA A 20 -13.84 40.17 -3.80
CA ALA A 20 -14.95 40.92 -4.40
C ALA A 20 -15.92 39.90 -5.05
N CYS A 21 -17.03 39.53 -4.41
CA CYS A 21 -18.37 40.15 -4.48
C CYS A 21 -19.22 39.78 -5.73
N THR A 22 -20.07 38.76 -5.52
CA THR A 22 -21.54 38.71 -5.73
C THR A 22 -22.25 39.10 -7.05
N SER A 23 -23.11 38.15 -7.47
CA SER A 23 -24.50 38.23 -7.99
C SER A 23 -24.78 38.69 -9.44
N LYS A 24 -25.34 37.78 -10.25
CA LYS A 24 -26.78 37.83 -10.64
C LYS A 24 -27.26 36.65 -11.51
N ASN A 25 -28.35 36.08 -11.01
CA ASN A 25 -29.49 35.34 -11.57
C ASN A 25 -29.86 35.51 -13.07
N ILE A 26 -30.75 34.59 -13.53
CA ILE A 26 -31.57 34.54 -14.77
C ILE A 26 -30.95 33.69 -15.91
N GLY A 27 -31.57 32.65 -16.48
CA GLY A 27 -32.91 32.08 -16.35
C GLY A 27 -33.13 30.88 -17.30
N GLN A 28 -34.14 30.06 -16.99
CA GLN A 28 -34.81 29.14 -17.93
C GLN A 28 -35.63 29.94 -18.96
N PRO A 29 -35.81 29.42 -20.19
CA PRO A 29 -37.04 28.70 -20.58
C PRO A 29 -36.72 27.53 -21.56
N ALA A 30 -37.59 26.64 -22.04
CA ALA A 30 -39.01 26.33 -21.92
C ALA A 30 -39.22 24.87 -22.38
N SER A 31 -40.30 24.25 -21.90
CA SER A 31 -40.92 23.03 -22.44
C SER A 31 -41.88 23.38 -23.56
N ILE A 32 -41.96 22.56 -24.62
CA ILE A 32 -43.13 22.45 -25.52
C ILE A 32 -43.31 20.98 -25.96
N GLN A 33 -44.50 20.43 -25.63
CA GLN A 33 -45.14 19.20 -26.16
C GLN A 33 -45.44 19.36 -27.66
N GLN A 34 -45.54 18.34 -28.51
CA GLN A 34 -46.62 17.35 -28.70
C GLN A 34 -46.35 16.79 -30.12
N SER A 35 -46.53 15.52 -30.50
CA SER A 35 -47.82 14.84 -30.70
C SER A 35 -47.60 13.43 -31.28
N SER A 36 -48.38 12.44 -30.83
CA SER A 36 -48.68 11.20 -31.57
C SER A 36 -50.03 11.33 -32.32
N PRO A 37 -50.31 10.44 -33.29
CA PRO A 37 -51.27 9.33 -33.07
C PRO A 37 -50.75 7.98 -33.63
N ALA A 38 -50.92 6.83 -32.94
CA ALA A 38 -52.06 5.87 -32.95
C ALA A 38 -52.39 5.32 -34.35
N ALA A 39 -52.73 4.05 -34.63
CA ALA A 39 -52.76 2.73 -33.98
C ALA A 39 -53.22 1.74 -35.09
N SER A 40 -52.96 0.43 -34.99
CA SER A 40 -53.96 -0.65 -35.15
C SER A 40 -53.33 -2.03 -35.35
N ASP A 41 -53.84 -2.96 -34.54
CA ASP A 41 -53.58 -4.39 -34.43
C ASP A 41 -54.01 -5.24 -35.64
N LYS A 42 -53.47 -6.47 -35.73
CA LYS A 42 -54.22 -7.74 -35.58
C LYS A 42 -53.36 -9.02 -35.71
N GLU A 43 -53.44 -9.86 -34.65
CA GLU A 43 -53.69 -11.34 -34.58
C GLU A 43 -52.96 -12.32 -35.55
N ALA A 44 -52.57 -13.56 -35.22
CA ALA A 44 -52.40 -14.38 -34.01
C ALA A 44 -51.77 -15.76 -34.38
N LEU A 45 -50.80 -16.25 -33.57
CA LEU A 45 -50.45 -17.62 -33.08
C LEU A 45 -50.37 -18.88 -34.04
N PRO A 46 -49.81 -20.04 -33.60
CA PRO A 46 -48.71 -20.36 -32.66
C PRO A 46 -47.72 -21.47 -33.18
N GLU A 47 -46.66 -21.79 -32.42
CA GLU A 47 -45.97 -23.11 -32.24
C GLU A 47 -44.51 -22.84 -31.81
N LYS A 48 -43.80 -23.55 -30.92
CA LYS A 48 -44.00 -24.77 -30.12
C LYS A 48 -42.96 -24.72 -28.98
N LYS A 49 -43.37 -25.19 -27.81
CA LYS A 49 -42.56 -25.37 -26.59
C LYS A 49 -41.60 -26.56 -26.74
N PRO A 50 -40.35 -26.50 -26.24
CA PRO A 50 -39.72 -27.69 -25.69
C PRO A 50 -39.69 -27.65 -24.16
N ALA A 51 -39.86 -28.83 -23.59
CA ALA A 51 -40.11 -29.12 -22.20
C ALA A 51 -38.91 -28.88 -21.28
N ALA A 52 -39.23 -28.53 -20.04
CA ALA A 52 -38.33 -28.57 -18.89
C ALA A 52 -38.03 -30.01 -18.47
N GLN A 53 -36.79 -30.26 -18.02
CA GLN A 53 -36.38 -31.19 -16.95
C GLN A 53 -34.83 -31.28 -16.89
N PRO A 54 -34.22 -31.63 -15.75
CA PRO A 54 -34.43 -31.15 -14.38
C PRO A 54 -33.15 -30.54 -13.78
N GLU A 55 -33.32 -29.74 -12.73
CA GLU A 55 -32.25 -29.21 -11.88
C GLU A 55 -31.31 -30.33 -11.39
N SER A 56 -30.05 -30.31 -11.82
CA SER A 56 -29.00 -31.02 -11.10
C SER A 56 -28.65 -30.20 -9.87
N GLN A 57 -29.22 -30.60 -8.73
CA GLN A 57 -28.67 -30.24 -7.42
C GLN A 57 -27.25 -30.79 -7.36
N SER A 58 -26.26 -29.95 -7.68
CA SER A 58 -24.91 -30.16 -7.19
C SER A 58 -24.96 -30.02 -5.68
N PRO A 59 -24.48 -31.01 -4.90
CA PRO A 59 -24.47 -30.89 -3.46
C PRO A 59 -23.66 -29.66 -3.09
N SER A 60 -24.31 -28.72 -2.41
CA SER A 60 -23.68 -27.61 -1.74
C SER A 60 -22.46 -28.18 -1.01
N ALA A 61 -21.27 -27.73 -1.40
CA ALA A 61 -20.08 -27.95 -0.61
C ALA A 61 -20.44 -27.55 0.84
N PRO A 62 -20.05 -28.34 1.86
CA PRO A 62 -20.29 -27.93 3.23
C PRO A 62 -19.75 -26.52 3.38
N ALA A 63 -20.61 -25.60 3.82
CA ALA A 63 -20.17 -24.31 4.30
C ALA A 63 -19.02 -24.61 5.25
N GLU A 64 -17.82 -24.16 4.89
CA GLU A 64 -16.70 -24.18 5.81
C GLU A 64 -17.20 -23.44 7.04
N THR A 65 -17.48 -24.21 8.07
CA THR A 65 -17.65 -23.68 9.41
C THR A 65 -16.32 -23.02 9.72
N SER A 66 -16.28 -21.71 9.51
CA SER A 66 -15.28 -20.82 10.07
C SER A 66 -14.98 -21.32 11.48
N PRO A 67 -13.71 -21.63 11.81
CA PRO A 67 -13.38 -22.05 13.16
C PRO A 67 -13.92 -21.00 14.12
N ALA A 68 -14.74 -21.41 15.07
CA ALA A 68 -15.21 -20.53 16.13
C ALA A 68 -13.96 -19.95 16.83
N GLY A 69 -13.65 -18.68 16.55
CA GLY A 69 -12.41 -18.01 16.98
C GLY A 69 -11.71 -17.15 15.92
N LEU A 70 -12.23 -17.01 14.69
CA LEU A 70 -11.71 -16.00 13.75
C LEU A 70 -11.83 -14.61 14.38
N SER A 71 -10.74 -13.85 14.39
CA SER A 71 -10.76 -12.44 14.78
C SER A 71 -11.83 -11.69 14.04
N ASN A 72 -12.37 -10.67 14.70
CA ASN A 72 -13.19 -9.69 14.01
C ASN A 72 -12.36 -8.90 12.98
N GLU A 73 -11.04 -8.80 13.17
CA GLU A 73 -10.10 -8.11 12.29
C GLU A 73 -9.52 -9.02 11.18
N ARG A 74 -9.44 -8.51 9.95
CA ARG A 74 -8.73 -9.14 8.82
C ARG A 74 -8.09 -8.12 7.87
N ILE A 75 -7.01 -8.51 7.20
CA ILE A 75 -6.39 -7.70 6.14
C ILE A 75 -7.16 -7.91 4.84
N THR A 76 -7.46 -6.83 4.14
CA THR A 76 -8.12 -6.76 2.83
C THR A 76 -7.48 -5.66 1.99
N PHE A 77 -8.07 -5.34 0.84
CA PHE A 77 -7.60 -4.28 -0.05
C PHE A 77 -8.77 -3.42 -0.52
N MET A 78 -8.68 -2.10 -0.30
CA MET A 78 -9.69 -1.17 -0.81
C MET A 78 -9.53 -0.90 -2.30
N THR A 79 -8.29 -0.98 -2.79
CA THR A 79 -7.92 -0.89 -4.20
C THR A 79 -7.01 -2.06 -4.48
N GLN A 80 -7.40 -2.88 -5.47
CA GLN A 80 -6.60 -3.99 -5.97
C GLN A 80 -6.78 -4.04 -7.48
N GLU A 81 -5.87 -3.37 -8.20
CA GLU A 81 -5.94 -3.22 -9.66
C GLU A 81 -4.61 -3.54 -10.34
N TYR A 82 -4.72 -4.25 -11.47
CA TYR A 82 -3.61 -4.66 -12.32
C TYR A 82 -3.91 -4.25 -13.77
N LYS A 83 -3.21 -3.24 -14.29
CA LYS A 83 -3.45 -2.68 -15.64
C LYS A 83 -2.14 -2.44 -16.38
N GLY A 84 -1.82 -3.33 -17.31
CA GLY A 84 -0.51 -3.31 -17.96
C GLY A 84 0.58 -3.55 -16.92
N ASP A 85 1.53 -2.62 -16.82
CA ASP A 85 2.61 -2.66 -15.82
C ASP A 85 2.21 -1.99 -14.49
N ASN A 86 1.01 -1.40 -14.40
CA ASN A 86 0.54 -0.77 -13.17
C ASN A 86 0.05 -1.79 -12.16
N ILE A 87 0.45 -1.60 -10.91
CA ILE A 87 0.02 -2.39 -9.76
C ILE A 87 -0.45 -1.41 -8.69
N ALA A 88 -1.67 -1.58 -8.20
CA ALA A 88 -2.21 -0.81 -7.09
C ALA A 88 -2.87 -1.74 -6.07
N GLU A 89 -2.19 -1.98 -4.95
CA GLU A 89 -2.63 -2.82 -3.84
C GLU A 89 -2.64 -2.00 -2.54
N ILE A 90 -3.77 -1.34 -2.26
CA ILE A 90 -3.91 -0.45 -1.10
C ILE A 90 -4.57 -1.23 0.04
N PRO A 91 -3.83 -1.57 1.10
CA PRO A 91 -4.31 -2.45 2.15
C PRO A 91 -5.40 -1.78 2.97
N TYR A 92 -6.28 -2.56 3.58
CA TYR A 92 -7.33 -2.09 4.47
C TYR A 92 -7.62 -3.15 5.51
N ILE A 93 -7.61 -2.78 6.79
CA ILE A 93 -7.99 -3.69 7.87
C ILE A 93 -9.51 -3.59 8.06
N GLU A 94 -10.23 -4.66 7.72
CA GLU A 94 -11.65 -4.80 8.03
C GLU A 94 -11.83 -5.26 9.48
N TYR A 95 -12.93 -4.84 10.09
CA TYR A 95 -13.31 -5.23 11.44
C TYR A 95 -14.81 -5.51 11.53
N ASP A 96 -15.17 -6.77 11.79
CA ASP A 96 -16.54 -7.23 11.98
C ASP A 96 -16.98 -6.98 13.43
N GLY A 97 -17.24 -5.71 13.77
CA GLY A 97 -17.73 -5.31 15.09
C GLY A 97 -18.17 -3.85 15.15
N GLU A 98 -18.58 -3.38 16.34
CA GLU A 98 -18.81 -1.94 16.56
C GLU A 98 -17.49 -1.18 16.34
N THR A 99 -17.55 -0.05 15.62
CA THR A 99 -16.42 0.81 15.22
C THR A 99 -15.18 0.69 16.11
N ASN A 100 -14.02 0.37 15.52
CA ASN A 100 -12.73 0.32 16.21
C ASN A 100 -11.90 1.56 15.83
N PRO A 101 -11.81 2.59 16.70
CA PRO A 101 -11.15 3.84 16.37
C PRO A 101 -9.67 3.70 15.99
N GLU A 102 -9.00 2.67 16.52
CA GLU A 102 -7.61 2.42 16.19
C GLU A 102 -7.47 1.90 14.75
N ILE A 103 -8.30 0.94 14.35
CA ILE A 103 -8.33 0.43 12.99
C ILE A 103 -8.71 1.54 12.01
N GLU A 104 -9.67 2.40 12.38
CA GLU A 104 -10.00 3.59 11.60
C GLU A 104 -8.83 4.57 11.49
N SER A 105 -8.01 4.72 12.55
CA SER A 105 -6.81 5.55 12.54
C SER A 105 -5.72 4.96 11.64
N ILE A 106 -5.48 3.66 11.73
CA ILE A 106 -4.53 2.91 10.87
C ILE A 106 -4.93 3.06 9.40
N ASN A 107 -6.17 2.71 9.07
CA ASN A 107 -6.69 2.80 7.71
C ASN A 107 -6.61 4.24 7.18
N ARG A 108 -6.79 5.26 8.04
CA ARG A 108 -6.64 6.66 7.66
C ARG A 108 -5.18 7.04 7.40
N ALA A 109 -4.28 6.71 8.32
CA ALA A 109 -2.88 7.12 8.26
C ALA A 109 -2.17 6.55 7.02
N MET A 110 -2.43 5.28 6.71
CA MET A 110 -1.81 4.59 5.58
C MET A 110 -2.53 4.88 4.27
N ASN A 111 -3.84 4.66 4.24
CA ASN A 111 -4.53 4.59 2.96
C ASN A 111 -4.77 5.96 2.39
N GLN A 112 -4.87 7.02 3.20
CA GLN A 112 -5.02 8.36 2.62
C GLN A 112 -3.78 8.79 1.82
N GLY A 113 -2.58 8.35 2.21
CA GLY A 113 -1.37 8.60 1.45
C GLY A 113 -1.36 7.83 0.14
N LEU A 114 -1.51 6.50 0.23
CA LEU A 114 -1.46 5.60 -0.94
C LEU A 114 -2.62 5.81 -1.91
N GLN A 115 -3.83 6.00 -1.39
CA GLN A 115 -5.03 6.28 -2.19
C GLN A 115 -4.89 7.60 -2.91
N ARG A 116 -4.36 8.64 -2.25
CA ARG A 116 -4.11 9.91 -2.93
C ARG A 116 -3.10 9.75 -4.07
N ILE A 117 -2.02 9.01 -3.85
CA ILE A 117 -1.03 8.74 -4.91
C ILE A 117 -1.69 8.01 -6.09
N TYR A 118 -2.53 7.01 -5.81
CA TYR A 118 -3.27 6.29 -6.84
C TYR A 118 -4.27 7.19 -7.58
N ASP A 119 -5.02 8.03 -6.85
CA ASP A 119 -5.98 8.97 -7.42
C ASP A 119 -5.26 9.99 -8.32
N ASP A 120 -4.14 10.55 -7.87
CA ASP A 120 -3.29 11.47 -8.65
C ASP A 120 -2.77 10.79 -9.93
N PHE A 121 -2.38 9.51 -9.87
CA PHE A 121 -2.01 8.72 -11.05
C PHE A 121 -3.19 8.53 -12.02
N MET A 122 -4.39 8.26 -11.51
CA MET A 122 -5.59 8.07 -12.34
C MET A 122 -6.03 9.34 -13.07
N GLU A 123 -5.59 10.52 -12.63
CA GLU A 123 -5.80 11.79 -13.35
C GLU A 123 -4.93 11.93 -14.61
N ASP A 124 -3.74 11.31 -14.65
CA ASP A 124 -2.81 11.34 -15.80
C ASP A 124 -2.04 10.01 -16.00
N PRO A 125 -2.72 8.92 -16.39
CA PRO A 125 -2.11 7.59 -16.48
C PRO A 125 -1.23 7.39 -17.73
N GLU A 126 -1.17 8.35 -18.66
CA GLU A 126 -0.41 8.20 -19.92
C GLU A 126 1.08 8.50 -19.77
N ASN A 127 1.46 9.30 -18.76
CA ASN A 127 2.82 9.80 -18.58
C ASN A 127 3.61 9.06 -17.49
N TYR A 128 2.94 8.23 -16.71
CA TYR A 128 3.48 7.56 -15.54
C TYR A 128 2.98 6.13 -15.47
N TRP A 129 3.68 5.30 -14.71
CA TRP A 129 3.08 4.08 -14.18
C TRP A 129 3.38 3.99 -12.69
N ILE A 130 2.57 3.22 -11.98
CA ILE A 130 2.62 3.09 -10.54
C ILE A 130 2.79 1.63 -10.11
N GLU A 131 3.62 1.42 -9.10
CA GLU A 131 3.73 0.16 -8.37
C GLU A 131 3.51 0.42 -6.88
N ILE A 132 2.28 0.18 -6.40
CA ILE A 132 1.96 0.02 -4.99
C ILE A 132 1.75 -1.47 -4.73
N ARG A 133 2.72 -2.14 -4.11
CA ARG A 133 2.67 -3.56 -3.77
C ARG A 133 2.51 -3.75 -2.27
N SER A 134 1.71 -4.73 -1.88
CA SER A 134 1.48 -5.03 -0.47
C SER A 134 1.77 -6.48 -0.14
N TYR A 135 2.37 -6.69 1.03
CA TYR A 135 2.86 -7.98 1.54
C TYR A 135 2.23 -8.22 2.92
N PRO A 136 1.09 -8.94 2.98
CA PRO A 136 0.36 -9.20 4.21
C PRO A 136 0.94 -10.39 5.00
N PHE A 137 0.95 -10.25 6.33
CA PHE A 137 1.33 -11.30 7.28
C PHE A 137 0.35 -11.31 8.46
N THR A 138 -0.35 -12.43 8.64
CA THR A 138 -1.31 -12.64 9.73
C THR A 138 -0.84 -13.74 10.64
N SER A 139 -0.77 -13.44 11.93
CA SER A 139 -0.62 -14.44 13.00
C SER A 139 -1.77 -14.32 14.01
N PRO A 140 -1.89 -15.24 14.98
CA PRO A 140 -2.86 -15.10 16.07
C PRO A 140 -2.71 -13.79 16.85
N ASP A 141 -1.49 -13.27 16.96
CA ASP A 141 -1.15 -12.10 17.77
C ASP A 141 -1.07 -10.80 16.96
N TYR A 142 -0.72 -10.86 15.66
CA TYR A 142 -0.47 -9.67 14.85
C TYR A 142 -1.17 -9.68 13.49
N LEU A 143 -1.58 -8.50 13.03
CA LEU A 143 -1.87 -8.22 11.61
C LEU A 143 -0.83 -7.24 11.10
N GLN A 144 -0.09 -7.63 10.08
CA GLN A 144 1.01 -6.84 9.55
C GLN A 144 0.90 -6.72 8.04
N VAL A 145 1.17 -5.54 7.49
CA VAL A 145 1.26 -5.34 6.05
C VAL A 145 2.45 -4.47 5.76
N VAL A 146 3.37 -4.95 4.93
CA VAL A 146 4.45 -4.14 4.35
C VAL A 146 3.99 -3.65 2.99
N THR A 147 4.22 -2.38 2.69
CA THR A 147 3.87 -1.79 1.40
C THR A 147 5.09 -1.11 0.79
N THR A 148 5.32 -1.35 -0.50
CA THR A 148 6.21 -0.52 -1.31
C THR A 148 5.40 0.36 -2.24
N CYS A 149 5.88 1.58 -2.47
CA CYS A 149 5.22 2.53 -3.36
C CYS A 149 6.26 3.20 -4.27
N CYS A 150 6.11 3.01 -5.58
CA CYS A 150 7.00 3.58 -6.57
C CYS A 150 6.22 4.18 -7.76
N ILE A 151 6.60 5.38 -8.19
CA ILE A 151 5.99 6.09 -9.32
C ILE A 151 7.07 6.36 -10.36
N PHE A 152 6.84 5.92 -11.60
CA PHE A 152 7.81 6.02 -12.68
C PHE A 152 7.47 7.14 -13.66
N PRO A 153 8.48 7.85 -14.22
CA PRO A 153 9.93 7.61 -14.08
C PRO A 153 10.51 8.11 -12.74
N ASN A 154 11.27 7.25 -12.05
CA ASN A 154 11.76 7.47 -10.67
C ASN A 154 13.27 7.77 -10.56
N GLN A 155 13.96 7.96 -11.69
CA GLN A 155 15.42 8.22 -11.76
C GLN A 155 16.32 7.19 -11.03
N GLY A 156 15.87 5.93 -10.89
CA GLY A 156 16.64 4.87 -10.22
C GLY A 156 16.35 4.72 -8.71
N HIS A 157 15.26 5.32 -8.23
CA HIS A 157 14.77 5.18 -6.86
C HIS A 157 13.81 3.99 -6.75
N ASN A 158 14.05 2.99 -5.90
CA ASN A 158 13.20 1.79 -5.81
C ASN A 158 11.83 2.00 -5.14
N GLY A 159 11.50 3.23 -4.77
CA GLY A 159 10.23 3.62 -4.14
C GLY A 159 10.39 3.85 -2.65
N ASP A 160 9.29 4.12 -1.97
CA ASP A 160 9.24 4.20 -0.51
C ASP A 160 8.79 2.85 0.08
N LEU A 161 9.25 2.54 1.29
CA LEU A 161 8.83 1.37 2.05
C LEU A 161 8.12 1.78 3.34
N SER A 162 7.03 1.10 3.68
CA SER A 162 6.30 1.30 4.93
C SER A 162 5.70 0.00 5.47
N SER A 163 5.31 -0.02 6.75
CA SER A 163 4.58 -1.15 7.33
C SER A 163 3.49 -0.73 8.33
N ILE A 164 2.38 -1.46 8.36
CA ILE A 164 1.41 -1.48 9.48
C ILE A 164 1.72 -2.69 10.33
N ASN A 165 1.71 -2.51 11.65
CA ASN A 165 1.78 -3.61 12.61
C ASN A 165 0.72 -3.42 13.70
N TYR A 166 -0.34 -4.23 13.69
CA TYR A 166 -1.42 -4.19 14.67
C TYR A 166 -1.31 -5.36 15.64
N ASP A 167 -1.22 -5.05 16.94
CA ASP A 167 -1.29 -6.03 18.01
C ASP A 167 -2.77 -6.34 18.31
N ARG A 168 -3.18 -7.57 18.02
CA ARG A 168 -4.57 -8.02 18.18
C ARG A 168 -4.96 -8.17 19.65
N LYS A 169 -4.01 -8.48 20.52
CA LYS A 169 -4.25 -8.68 21.95
C LYS A 169 -4.34 -7.34 22.69
N ALA A 170 -3.42 -6.43 22.40
CA ALA A 170 -3.42 -5.07 22.94
C ALA A 170 -4.39 -4.15 22.20
N LYS A 171 -4.93 -4.59 21.05
CA LYS A 171 -5.85 -3.87 20.17
C LYS A 171 -5.34 -2.51 19.73
N ARG A 172 -4.05 -2.42 19.38
CA ARG A 172 -3.38 -1.16 19.09
C ARG A 172 -2.39 -1.26 17.94
N TRP A 173 -2.13 -0.14 17.28
CA TRP A 173 -1.00 0.01 16.36
C TRP A 173 0.32 0.01 17.15
N ILE A 174 1.36 -0.59 16.58
CA ILE A 174 2.76 -0.48 17.01
C ILE A 174 3.51 0.36 15.99
N SER A 175 4.11 1.47 16.45
CA SER A 175 4.87 2.38 15.59
C SER A 175 6.35 1.99 15.48
N ASN A 176 7.04 2.53 14.46
CA ASN A 176 8.49 2.37 14.28
C ASN A 176 9.29 2.88 15.50
N GLN A 177 8.85 3.96 16.14
CA GLN A 177 9.54 4.46 17.34
C GLN A 177 9.40 3.47 18.51
N GLU A 178 8.21 2.92 18.70
CA GLU A 178 7.98 1.97 19.79
C GLU A 178 8.78 0.67 19.63
N ILE A 179 8.94 0.17 18.41
CA ILE A 179 9.75 -1.04 18.19
C ILE A 179 11.24 -0.77 18.43
N LEU A 180 11.74 0.41 18.03
CA LEU A 180 13.11 0.82 18.32
C LEU A 180 13.34 0.97 19.83
N ASP A 181 12.39 1.58 20.55
CA ASP A 181 12.44 1.73 22.01
C ASP A 181 12.47 0.35 22.70
N GLN A 182 11.67 -0.61 22.23
CA GLN A 182 11.67 -1.99 22.75
C GLN A 182 13.00 -2.71 22.53
N LEU A 183 13.65 -2.45 21.40
CA LEU A 183 14.99 -2.96 21.08
C LEU A 183 16.11 -2.19 21.82
N GLY A 184 15.78 -1.14 22.58
CA GLY A 184 16.74 -0.28 23.26
C GLY A 184 17.64 0.46 22.27
N MET A 185 17.11 0.86 21.12
CA MET A 185 17.84 1.44 20.00
C MET A 185 17.26 2.80 19.62
N THR A 186 18.14 3.73 19.23
CA THR A 186 17.74 4.99 18.57
C THR A 186 17.97 4.92 17.05
N GLU A 187 17.43 5.87 16.29
CA GLU A 187 17.73 5.97 14.85
C GLU A 187 19.24 6.15 14.57
N ASP A 188 19.95 6.87 15.45
CA ASP A 188 21.41 7.03 15.36
C ASP A 188 22.15 5.70 15.59
N ASP A 189 21.71 4.91 16.58
CA ASP A 189 22.27 3.59 16.84
C ASP A 189 22.01 2.63 15.66
N LEU A 190 20.81 2.70 15.08
CA LEU A 190 20.44 1.94 13.89
C LEU A 190 21.36 2.32 12.74
N SER A 191 21.44 3.60 12.39
CA SER A 191 22.31 4.10 11.32
C SER A 191 23.77 3.67 11.53
N TYR A 192 24.29 3.77 12.76
CA TYR A 192 25.64 3.31 13.10
C TYR A 192 25.83 1.81 12.90
N LYS A 193 24.85 0.97 13.28
CA LYS A 193 24.89 -0.48 13.08
C LYS A 193 24.84 -0.84 11.60
N ILE A 194 23.93 -0.23 10.86
CA ILE A 194 23.79 -0.45 9.41
C ILE A 194 25.08 -0.06 8.69
N ASN A 195 25.68 1.09 8.99
CA ASN A 195 26.96 1.50 8.39
C ASN A 195 28.11 0.52 8.64
N LYS A 196 28.08 -0.26 9.72
CA LYS A 196 29.09 -1.29 10.00
C LYS A 196 28.85 -2.60 9.27
N LEU A 197 27.59 -2.93 9.00
CA LEU A 197 27.17 -4.17 8.37
C LEU A 197 27.03 -4.05 6.85
N PHE A 198 26.92 -2.82 6.35
CA PHE A 198 26.76 -2.55 4.94
C PHE A 198 27.98 -3.00 4.13
N GLU A 199 27.73 -3.88 3.17
CA GLU A 199 28.71 -4.34 2.21
C GLU A 199 28.37 -3.69 0.86
N PRO A 200 29.18 -2.72 0.39
CA PRO A 200 28.91 -2.04 -0.87
C PRO A 200 29.05 -2.98 -2.06
N GLU A 201 28.11 -2.89 -3.00
CA GLU A 201 28.19 -3.64 -4.27
C GLU A 201 29.11 -2.93 -5.28
N LEU A 202 29.16 -1.60 -5.21
CA LEU A 202 30.03 -0.80 -6.07
C LEU A 202 31.28 -0.29 -5.33
N PRO A 203 32.42 -0.15 -6.03
CA PRO A 203 33.62 0.42 -5.45
C PRO A 203 33.37 1.81 -4.84
N GLU A 204 33.85 2.01 -3.62
CA GLU A 204 33.78 3.28 -2.88
C GLU A 204 32.36 3.82 -2.65
N GLU A 205 31.33 2.97 -2.82
CA GLU A 205 29.96 3.31 -2.46
C GLU A 205 29.86 3.64 -0.97
N LYS A 206 29.13 4.71 -0.67
CA LYS A 206 28.93 5.19 0.69
C LYS A 206 27.46 5.40 0.94
N ILE A 207 27.03 5.02 2.12
CA ILE A 207 25.69 5.33 2.61
C ILE A 207 25.60 6.83 2.86
N ASP A 208 24.61 7.45 2.24
CA ASP A 208 24.23 8.85 2.48
C ASP A 208 23.19 8.92 3.60
N THR A 209 22.19 8.03 3.56
CA THR A 209 21.12 7.97 4.56
C THR A 209 20.68 6.54 4.84
N VAL A 210 20.26 6.32 6.09
CA VAL A 210 19.59 5.11 6.57
C VAL A 210 18.26 5.54 7.16
N LYS A 211 17.17 4.92 6.73
CA LYS A 211 15.82 5.18 7.23
C LYS A 211 15.15 3.87 7.60
N LEU A 212 14.45 3.85 8.72
CA LEU A 212 13.55 2.75 9.08
C LEU A 212 12.22 2.95 8.36
N GLY A 213 11.97 2.17 7.30
CA GLY A 213 10.71 2.20 6.56
C GLY A 213 9.60 1.48 7.34
N GLY A 214 9.93 0.35 7.95
CA GLY A 214 8.96 -0.47 8.68
C GLY A 214 9.60 -1.60 9.47
N PHE A 215 8.79 -2.53 9.94
CA PHE A 215 9.28 -3.74 10.62
C PHE A 215 8.26 -4.87 10.49
N LEU A 216 8.73 -6.09 10.75
CA LEU A 216 7.92 -7.29 10.93
C LEU A 216 8.30 -7.95 12.26
N ILE A 217 7.27 -8.40 12.98
CA ILE A 217 7.40 -9.31 14.12
C ILE A 217 7.16 -10.72 13.59
N ARG A 218 8.19 -11.56 13.64
CA ARG A 218 8.19 -12.90 13.04
C ARG A 218 8.28 -13.96 14.12
N GLU A 219 7.64 -15.10 13.89
CA GLU A 219 7.79 -16.28 14.73
C GLU A 219 9.11 -17.00 14.41
N GLY A 220 9.91 -17.26 15.43
CA GLY A 220 11.13 -18.05 15.36
C GLY A 220 11.12 -19.20 16.38
N PRO A 221 12.13 -20.08 16.34
CA PRO A 221 12.21 -21.26 17.20
C PRO A 221 12.30 -20.92 18.70
N GLU A 222 12.83 -19.75 19.04
CA GLU A 222 12.97 -19.27 20.44
C GLU A 222 11.88 -18.25 20.83
N GLY A 223 10.86 -18.07 19.99
CA GLY A 223 9.81 -17.07 20.15
C GLY A 223 9.84 -16.03 19.05
N HIS A 224 9.20 -14.89 19.29
CA HIS A 224 9.16 -13.81 18.31
C HIS A 224 10.52 -13.09 18.20
N PHE A 225 10.89 -12.70 16.99
CA PHE A 225 12.00 -11.79 16.72
C PHE A 225 11.52 -10.64 15.82
N VAL A 226 12.26 -9.54 15.83
CA VAL A 226 11.95 -8.34 15.04
C VAL A 226 12.89 -8.27 13.84
N GLU A 227 12.31 -8.14 12.66
CA GLU A 227 12.99 -7.81 11.41
C GLU A 227 12.69 -6.35 11.07
N LEU A 228 13.71 -5.48 11.10
CA LEU A 228 13.58 -4.08 10.72
C LEU A 228 13.77 -3.94 9.21
N LEU A 229 12.91 -3.17 8.55
CA LEU A 229 12.94 -2.95 7.11
C LEU A 229 13.54 -1.57 6.83
N ILE A 230 14.70 -1.57 6.18
CA ILE A 230 15.61 -0.44 6.08
C ILE A 230 15.66 0.06 4.64
N GLU A 231 15.49 1.36 4.49
CA GLU A 231 15.75 2.09 3.25
C GLU A 231 17.17 2.67 3.33
N ILE A 232 18.04 2.30 2.40
CA ILE A 232 19.41 2.81 2.30
C ILE A 232 19.54 3.60 1.01
N MET A 233 19.85 4.89 1.15
CA MET A 233 20.34 5.68 0.02
C MET A 233 21.86 5.75 0.09
N SER A 234 22.51 5.43 -1.02
CA SER A 234 23.96 5.46 -1.17
C SER A 234 24.36 6.12 -2.49
N THR A 235 25.61 6.55 -2.57
CA THR A 235 26.20 7.09 -3.79
C THR A 235 27.55 6.43 -4.06
N SER A 236 27.77 6.02 -5.31
CA SER A 236 29.09 5.60 -5.79
C SER A 236 29.75 6.72 -6.61
N PRO A 237 31.04 7.02 -6.41
CA PRO A 237 31.79 7.96 -7.24
C PRO A 237 31.78 7.58 -8.73
N GLU A 238 31.70 6.30 -9.06
CA GLU A 238 31.74 5.79 -10.44
C GLU A 238 30.50 6.22 -11.24
N THR A 239 29.32 6.10 -10.65
CA THR A 239 28.06 6.42 -11.31
C THR A 239 27.62 7.85 -11.03
N SER A 240 28.04 8.43 -9.90
CA SER A 240 27.54 9.70 -9.35
C SER A 240 26.01 9.77 -9.29
N ARG A 241 25.34 8.61 -9.25
CA ARG A 241 23.88 8.50 -9.16
C ARG A 241 23.52 7.95 -7.78
N PRO A 242 22.48 8.50 -7.14
CA PRO A 242 21.95 7.91 -5.93
C PRO A 242 21.39 6.53 -6.24
N ILE A 243 21.69 5.58 -5.37
CA ILE A 243 21.18 4.22 -5.36
C ILE A 243 20.27 4.14 -4.14
N HIS A 244 19.04 3.69 -4.32
CA HIS A 244 18.12 3.51 -3.21
C HIS A 244 17.69 2.06 -3.15
N ASN A 245 18.10 1.31 -2.14
CA ASN A 245 17.80 -0.11 -1.98
C ASN A 245 17.15 -0.40 -0.64
N PHE A 246 16.37 -1.48 -0.60
CA PHE A 246 15.76 -2.00 0.63
C PHE A 246 16.59 -3.13 1.20
N TYR A 247 16.73 -3.13 2.52
CA TYR A 247 17.43 -4.15 3.28
C TYR A 247 16.57 -4.60 4.45
N SER A 248 16.72 -5.85 4.87
CA SER A 248 16.21 -6.30 6.16
C SER A 248 17.35 -6.43 7.17
N TYR A 249 17.11 -5.92 8.37
CA TYR A 249 18.04 -5.95 9.49
C TYR A 249 17.40 -6.67 10.66
N THR A 250 18.01 -7.77 11.10
CA THR A 250 17.57 -8.53 12.28
C THR A 250 18.55 -8.27 13.43
N PRO A 251 18.20 -7.43 14.42
CA PRO A 251 19.13 -7.03 15.48
C PRO A 251 19.68 -8.20 16.30
N ASP A 252 18.84 -9.19 16.60
CA ASP A 252 19.20 -10.37 17.39
C ASP A 252 20.27 -11.23 16.70
N LEU A 253 20.27 -11.24 15.37
CA LEU A 253 21.24 -11.96 14.55
C LEU A 253 22.42 -11.08 14.13
N GLY A 254 22.31 -9.76 14.28
CA GLY A 254 23.30 -8.81 13.79
C GLY A 254 23.48 -8.87 12.27
N GLN A 255 22.41 -9.22 11.54
CA GLN A 255 22.46 -9.53 10.11
C GLN A 255 21.71 -8.48 9.29
N LEU A 256 22.36 -7.96 8.25
CA LEU A 256 21.78 -7.07 7.25
C LEU A 256 21.76 -7.80 5.90
N LEU A 257 20.60 -7.91 5.26
CA LEU A 257 20.43 -8.60 3.99
C LEU A 257 19.76 -7.68 2.96
N PRO A 258 20.24 -7.63 1.71
CA PRO A 258 19.52 -6.94 0.64
C PRO A 258 18.20 -7.66 0.34
N MET A 259 17.14 -6.88 0.11
CA MET A 259 15.83 -7.44 -0.24
C MET A 259 15.65 -7.55 -1.75
N ASN A 260 14.88 -8.56 -2.19
CA ASN A 260 14.57 -8.74 -3.60
C ASN A 260 13.48 -7.76 -4.04
N LEU A 261 13.83 -6.81 -4.91
CA LEU A 261 12.93 -5.76 -5.36
C LEU A 261 11.74 -6.26 -6.22
N MET A 262 11.83 -7.46 -6.79
CA MET A 262 10.70 -8.06 -7.51
C MET A 262 9.64 -8.63 -6.55
N CYS A 263 10.08 -9.14 -5.40
CA CYS A 263 9.23 -9.68 -4.34
C CYS A 263 10.05 -9.67 -3.05
N LEU A 264 9.70 -8.74 -2.13
CA LEU A 264 10.50 -8.46 -0.93
C LEU A 264 10.70 -9.67 -0.02
N PHE A 265 9.70 -10.55 0.03
CA PHE A 265 9.65 -11.71 0.91
C PHE A 265 9.37 -12.98 0.11
N ASP A 266 9.66 -14.14 0.69
CA ASP A 266 9.28 -15.41 0.10
C ASP A 266 7.73 -15.54 0.09
N PRO A 267 7.09 -15.79 -1.07
CA PRO A 267 5.65 -16.01 -1.16
C PRO A 267 5.07 -17.02 -0.18
N ALA A 268 5.86 -18.03 0.24
CA ALA A 268 5.43 -19.03 1.22
C ALA A 268 5.27 -18.48 2.64
N GLU A 269 5.84 -17.31 2.93
CA GLU A 269 5.82 -16.67 4.26
C GLU A 269 4.66 -15.68 4.42
N MET A 270 3.95 -15.36 3.34
CA MET A 270 2.92 -14.31 3.27
C MET A 270 1.50 -14.89 3.17
N ASP A 271 0.50 -14.09 3.59
CA ASP A 271 -0.91 -14.49 3.57
C ASP A 271 -1.42 -14.65 2.13
N GLN A 272 -1.92 -15.85 1.80
CA GLN A 272 -2.54 -16.08 0.51
C GLN A 272 -3.91 -15.39 0.42
N MET A 273 -4.05 -14.43 -0.50
CA MET A 273 -5.27 -13.63 -0.64
C MET A 273 -6.17 -14.13 -1.77
N ASP A 274 -7.47 -13.84 -1.66
CA ASP A 274 -8.46 -13.98 -2.72
C ASP A 274 -9.27 -12.66 -2.83
N PRO A 275 -9.18 -11.93 -3.96
CA PRO A 275 -8.39 -12.23 -5.15
C PRO A 275 -6.86 -12.15 -4.89
N PRO A 276 -6.04 -12.89 -5.66
CA PRO A 276 -4.60 -12.98 -5.42
C PRO A 276 -3.90 -11.63 -5.57
N LEU A 277 -2.85 -11.41 -4.77
CA LEU A 277 -1.94 -10.28 -4.88
C LEU A 277 -0.87 -10.52 -5.95
N SER A 278 -0.20 -9.46 -6.38
CA SER A 278 0.79 -9.47 -7.47
C SER A 278 1.90 -10.48 -7.23
N TYR A 279 2.37 -10.63 -5.98
CA TYR A 279 3.41 -11.58 -5.64
C TYR A 279 2.96 -13.05 -5.81
N GLN A 280 1.66 -13.33 -5.74
CA GLN A 280 1.07 -14.66 -5.97
C GLN A 280 0.83 -14.94 -7.47
N MET A 281 0.93 -13.91 -8.32
CA MET A 281 0.76 -14.04 -9.77
C MET A 281 2.09 -14.23 -10.51
N ILE A 282 3.22 -14.07 -9.83
CA ILE A 282 4.54 -14.29 -10.43
C ILE A 282 4.67 -15.79 -10.72
N PRO A 283 4.93 -16.20 -11.98
CA PRO A 283 5.12 -17.61 -12.29
C PRO A 283 6.24 -18.20 -11.44
N GLU A 284 6.04 -19.41 -10.91
CA GLU A 284 7.14 -20.16 -10.29
C GLU A 284 8.30 -20.20 -11.29
N MET A 285 9.48 -19.69 -10.88
CA MET A 285 10.67 -19.85 -11.71
C MET A 285 10.93 -21.36 -11.86
N PRO A 286 11.01 -21.88 -13.09
CA PRO A 286 11.19 -23.31 -13.35
C PRO A 286 12.53 -23.88 -12.87
#